data_AF-A0A1Z5LC98-F1
#
_entry.id   AF-A0A1Z5LC98-F1
#
_cell.length_a   1.000
_cell.length_b   1.000
_cell.length_c   1.000
_cell.angle_alpha   90.00
_cell.angle_beta   90.00
_cell.angle_gamma   90.00
#
_symmetry.space_group_name_H-M   'P 1'
#
loop_
_entity.id
_entity.type
_entity.pdbx_description
1 polymer ?
#
loop_
_entity_poly.entity_id
_entity_poly.type
_entity_poly.pdbx_seq_one_letter_code
_entity_poly.pdbx_strand_id
1 'polypeptide(L)'
;MDHLVCYLPGTLALGHHHGLPKEHLDLAVSLMDTCLQTYAVNPTFLAPEISHFNIDEGAEQDIVVKSNDAHNLLRSETLESLWYLYYITQNRTYQDWGWRIFRAFNKYCKVESGGYTSINNVRSTLFPRPRDMMESFFLAETLKYLYLLFNEEATNLYSPDKF
;
A
#
# COMPACT_ATOMS: atom_id res chain seq x y z
N MET A 1 9.79 4.98 9.33
CA MET A 1 9.11 5.38 8.09
C MET A 1 7.65 5.05 8.27
N ASP A 2 6.83 6.09 8.33
CA ASP A 2 5.39 5.91 8.41
C ASP A 2 4.89 5.31 7.10
N HIS A 3 3.84 4.48 7.18
CA HIS A 3 3.17 3.96 5.99
C HIS A 3 2.68 5.09 5.07
N LEU A 4 2.37 6.26 5.66
CA LEU A 4 2.06 7.50 4.96
C LEU A 4 3.09 7.88 3.88
N VAL A 5 4.38 7.59 4.09
CA VAL A 5 5.44 7.93 3.12
C VAL A 5 5.31 7.13 1.81
N CYS A 6 4.53 6.04 1.82
CA CYS A 6 4.25 5.26 0.63
C CYS A 6 3.37 5.97 -0.42
N TYR A 7 3.00 7.23 -0.23
CA TYR A 7 2.44 8.10 -1.27
C TYR A 7 3.51 8.58 -2.27
N LEU A 8 4.76 8.64 -1.81
CA LEU A 8 5.87 9.25 -2.54
C LEU A 8 6.23 8.52 -3.86
N PRO A 9 6.21 7.19 -3.96
CA PRO A 9 6.46 6.50 -5.23
C PRO A 9 5.49 6.94 -6.34
N GLY A 10 4.19 6.98 -6.04
CA GLY A 10 3.17 7.43 -6.98
C GLY A 10 3.35 8.88 -7.39
N THR A 11 3.65 9.75 -6.41
CA THR A 11 3.92 11.17 -6.65
C THR A 11 5.14 11.39 -7.55
N LEU A 12 6.24 10.66 -7.32
CA LEU A 12 7.46 10.76 -8.12
C LEU A 12 7.23 10.24 -9.55
N ALA A 13 6.52 9.12 -9.69
CA ALA A 13 6.16 8.58 -10.98
C ALA A 13 5.28 9.58 -11.76
N LEU A 14 4.24 10.12 -11.12
CA LEU A 14 3.37 11.12 -11.71
C LEU A 14 4.15 12.37 -12.15
N GLY A 15 5.07 12.84 -11.31
CA GLY A 15 5.94 13.95 -11.67
C GLY A 15 6.80 13.65 -12.91
N HIS A 16 7.36 12.44 -13.02
CA HIS A 16 8.11 12.03 -14.21
C HIS A 16 7.23 11.97 -15.46
N HIS A 17 6.01 11.44 -15.34
CA HIS A 17 5.02 11.42 -16.43
C HIS A 17 4.73 12.82 -16.99
N HIS A 18 4.79 13.86 -16.14
CA HIS A 18 4.65 15.26 -16.52
C HIS A 18 5.97 16.02 -16.74
N GLY A 19 7.07 15.31 -17.00
CA GLY A 19 8.32 15.90 -17.50
C GLY A 19 9.41 16.12 -16.45
N LEU A 20 9.27 15.61 -15.22
CA LEU A 20 10.38 15.56 -14.28
C LEU A 20 11.45 14.52 -14.69
N PRO A 21 12.70 14.67 -14.19
CA PRO A 21 13.82 13.82 -14.61
C PRO A 21 13.58 12.33 -14.38
N LYS A 22 14.26 11.48 -15.17
CA LYS A 22 14.11 10.01 -15.12
C LYS A 22 14.44 9.44 -13.73
N GLU A 23 15.35 10.08 -13.02
CA GLU A 23 15.77 9.73 -11.67
C GLU A 23 14.58 9.68 -10.68
N HIS A 24 13.52 10.46 -10.93
CA HIS A 24 12.29 10.39 -10.13
C HIS A 24 11.58 9.06 -10.34
N LEU A 25 11.47 8.57 -11.58
CA LEU A 25 10.86 7.27 -11.86
C LEU A 25 11.72 6.13 -11.31
N ASP A 26 13.04 6.21 -11.44
CA ASP A 26 13.95 5.20 -10.89
C ASP A 26 13.84 5.12 -9.35
N LEU A 27 13.74 6.27 -8.68
CA LEU A 27 13.49 6.35 -7.25
C LEU A 27 12.08 5.86 -6.90
N ALA A 28 11.06 6.18 -7.70
CA ALA A 28 9.70 5.72 -7.50
C ALA A 28 9.61 4.19 -7.50
N VAL A 29 10.24 3.54 -8.49
CA VAL A 29 10.27 2.07 -8.58
C VAL A 29 10.97 1.47 -7.36
N SER A 30 12.11 2.03 -6.95
CA SER A 30 12.86 1.58 -5.77
C SER A 30 12.06 1.72 -4.48
N LEU A 31 11.43 2.88 -4.25
CA LEU A 31 10.61 3.12 -3.06
C LEU A 31 9.32 2.28 -3.06
N MET A 32 8.74 2.01 -4.24
CA MET A 32 7.58 1.12 -4.34
C MET A 32 7.93 -0.30 -3.90
N ASP A 33 9.09 -0.82 -4.32
CA ASP A 33 9.55 -2.13 -3.84
C ASP A 33 9.65 -2.15 -2.32
N THR A 34 10.31 -1.15 -1.70
CA THR A 34 10.39 -1.03 -0.24
C THR A 34 9.01 -0.98 0.41
N CYS A 35 8.08 -0.19 -0.13
CA CYS A 35 6.71 -0.13 0.37
C CYS A 35 6.01 -1.50 0.31
N LEU A 36 6.20 -2.26 -0.76
CA LEU A 36 5.67 -3.62 -0.87
C LEU A 36 6.34 -4.59 0.10
N GLN A 37 7.64 -4.44 0.36
CA GLN A 37 8.33 -5.23 1.37
C GLN A 37 7.74 -5.01 2.77
N THR A 38 7.31 -3.78 3.11
CA THR A 38 6.62 -3.54 4.40
C THR A 38 5.33 -4.35 4.56
N TYR A 39 4.66 -4.72 3.46
CA TYR A 39 3.53 -5.67 3.49
C TYR A 39 4.04 -7.11 3.57
N ALA A 40 5.01 -7.46 2.74
CA ALA A 40 5.48 -8.83 2.57
C ALA A 40 6.14 -9.45 3.81
N VAL A 41 6.84 -8.64 4.61
CA VAL A 41 7.48 -9.10 5.86
C VAL A 41 6.48 -9.48 6.96
N ASN A 42 5.22 -9.05 6.84
CA ASN A 42 4.20 -9.30 7.86
C ASN A 42 3.38 -10.56 7.54
N PRO A 43 3.13 -11.46 8.52
CA PRO A 43 2.30 -12.66 8.35
C PRO A 43 0.89 -12.43 7.78
N THR A 44 0.27 -11.28 8.08
CA THR A 44 -1.05 -10.92 7.53
C THR A 44 -0.97 -10.38 6.11
N PHE A 45 0.22 -10.09 5.60
CA PHE A 45 0.43 -9.40 4.34
C PHE A 45 -0.23 -8.00 4.30
N LEU A 46 -0.23 -7.32 5.44
CA LEU A 46 -0.66 -5.93 5.61
C LEU A 46 0.49 -5.15 6.25
N ALA A 47 0.73 -3.93 5.77
CA ALA A 47 1.74 -3.06 6.39
C ALA A 47 1.29 -2.55 7.77
N PRO A 48 2.23 -2.35 8.71
CA PRO A 48 1.98 -1.64 9.95
C PRO A 48 1.87 -0.13 9.70
N GLU A 49 1.54 0.63 10.74
CA GLU A 49 1.53 2.10 10.70
C GLU A 49 2.94 2.66 10.52
N ILE A 50 3.93 2.07 11.19
CA ILE A 50 5.32 2.52 11.13
C ILE A 50 6.26 1.31 11.03
N SER A 51 7.17 1.39 10.04
CA SER A 51 8.28 0.46 9.84
C SER A 51 9.61 1.12 10.19
N HIS A 52 10.47 0.43 10.92
CA HIS A 52 11.83 0.85 11.25
C HIS A 52 12.81 0.05 10.40
N PHE A 53 13.87 0.69 9.91
CA PHE A 53 14.86 0.06 9.05
C PHE A 53 16.19 -0.07 9.78
N ASN A 54 16.78 -1.25 9.76
CA ASN A 54 18.12 -1.46 10.29
C ASN A 54 19.15 -1.02 9.25
N ILE A 55 20.19 -0.31 9.69
CA ILE A 55 21.28 0.19 8.83
C ILE A 55 22.61 -0.51 9.09
N ASP A 56 22.66 -1.40 10.07
CA ASP A 56 23.86 -2.13 10.46
C ASP A 56 24.06 -3.36 9.56
N GLU A 57 25.28 -3.56 9.07
CA GLU A 57 25.66 -4.63 8.10
C GLU A 57 25.56 -6.08 8.64
N GLY A 58 24.91 -6.31 9.78
CA GLY A 58 24.71 -7.63 10.38
C GLY A 58 23.32 -7.85 10.99
N ALA A 59 22.37 -6.95 10.73
CA ALA A 59 21.02 -7.11 11.22
C ALA A 59 20.33 -8.31 10.54
N GLU A 60 19.62 -9.13 11.32
CA GLU A 60 18.92 -10.31 10.78
C GLU A 60 17.74 -9.95 9.87
N GLN A 61 17.17 -8.75 10.03
CA GLN A 61 16.00 -8.29 9.31
C GLN A 61 16.20 -6.83 8.90
N ASP A 62 15.88 -6.48 7.65
CA ASP A 62 15.93 -5.09 7.19
C ASP A 62 14.82 -4.24 7.84
N ILE A 63 13.63 -4.83 8.01
CA ILE A 63 12.42 -4.14 8.44
C ILE A 63 11.96 -4.67 9.80
N VAL A 64 11.85 -3.76 10.77
CA VAL A 64 11.38 -4.04 12.14
C VAL A 64 10.10 -3.28 12.42
N VAL A 65 9.14 -3.97 13.02
CA VAL A 65 7.86 -3.40 13.43
C VAL A 65 7.75 -3.42 14.96
N LYS A 66 7.74 -2.24 15.58
CA LYS A 66 7.56 -2.12 17.04
C LYS A 66 6.12 -2.49 17.41
N SER A 67 5.93 -2.99 18.63
CA SER A 67 4.60 -3.49 19.06
C SER A 67 3.50 -2.42 19.02
N ASN A 68 3.81 -1.16 19.33
CA ASN A 68 2.83 -0.07 19.30
C ASN A 68 2.51 0.41 17.87
N ASP A 69 3.38 0.09 16.91
CA ASP A 69 3.28 0.53 15.53
C ASP A 69 2.61 -0.53 14.63
N ALA A 70 2.39 -1.73 15.16
CA ALA A 70 1.93 -2.91 14.40
C ALA A 70 0.45 -2.85 13.94
N HIS A 71 -0.23 -1.73 14.11
CA HIS A 71 -1.62 -1.58 13.70
C HIS A 71 -1.73 -1.25 12.22
N ASN A 72 -2.80 -1.67 11.57
CA ASN A 72 -3.14 -1.27 10.20
C ASN A 72 -4.53 -0.63 10.22
N LEU A 73 -4.59 0.59 9.69
CA LEU A 73 -5.81 1.40 9.68
C LEU A 73 -6.57 1.37 8.36
N LEU A 74 -6.25 0.41 7.48
CA LEU A 74 -6.82 0.29 6.14
C LEU A 74 -6.40 1.40 5.16
N ARG A 75 -5.22 1.98 5.38
CA ARG A 75 -4.71 3.13 4.63
C ARG A 75 -4.41 2.83 3.16
N SER A 76 -4.35 3.89 2.35
CA SER A 76 -4.45 3.86 0.89
C SER A 76 -3.12 4.00 0.16
N GLU A 77 -2.09 4.55 0.78
CA GLU A 77 -0.94 5.20 0.13
C GLU A 77 -0.15 4.23 -0.78
N THR A 78 -0.01 2.97 -0.36
CA THR A 78 0.62 1.93 -1.19
C THR A 78 -0.21 1.61 -2.43
N LEU A 79 -1.54 1.51 -2.29
CA LEU A 79 -2.43 1.21 -3.42
C LEU A 79 -2.58 2.41 -4.36
N GLU A 80 -2.55 3.63 -3.83
CA GLU A 80 -2.41 4.86 -4.59
C GLU A 80 -1.16 4.82 -5.48
N SER A 81 0.01 4.58 -4.87
CA SER A 81 1.27 4.51 -5.61
C SER A 81 1.32 3.38 -6.64
N LEU A 82 0.74 2.22 -6.33
CA LEU A 82 0.62 1.12 -7.27
C LEU A 82 -0.20 1.49 -8.50
N TRP A 83 -1.29 2.27 -8.35
CA TRP A 83 -2.09 2.72 -9.47
C TRP A 83 -1.30 3.64 -10.40
N TYR A 84 -0.63 4.67 -9.86
CA TYR A 84 0.19 5.57 -10.69
C TYR A 84 1.31 4.82 -11.42
N LEU A 85 2.04 3.95 -10.71
CA LEU A 85 3.12 3.17 -11.33
C LEU A 85 2.59 2.21 -12.39
N TYR A 86 1.44 1.56 -12.17
CA TYR A 86 0.79 0.76 -13.19
C TYR A 86 0.41 1.60 -14.41
N TYR A 87 -0.25 2.76 -14.21
CA TYR A 87 -0.65 3.65 -15.29
C TYR A 87 0.54 4.06 -16.17
N ILE A 88 1.66 4.44 -15.54
CA ILE A 88 2.81 5.01 -16.24
C ILE A 88 3.69 3.93 -16.88
N THR A 89 3.90 2.80 -16.19
CA THR A 89 4.84 1.77 -16.64
C THR A 89 4.17 0.60 -17.37
N GLN A 90 2.84 0.47 -17.25
CA GLN A 90 2.07 -0.67 -17.73
C GLN A 90 2.52 -2.02 -17.14
N ASN A 91 3.30 -2.00 -16.05
CA ASN A 91 3.77 -3.21 -15.39
C ASN A 91 2.65 -3.85 -14.56
N ARG A 92 2.10 -4.96 -15.08
CA ARG A 92 1.01 -5.71 -14.47
C ARG A 92 1.36 -6.34 -13.11
N THR A 93 2.64 -6.44 -12.76
CA THR A 93 3.07 -6.92 -11.43
C THR A 93 2.47 -6.05 -10.31
N TYR A 94 2.26 -4.75 -10.55
CA TYR A 94 1.62 -3.86 -9.57
C TYR A 94 0.15 -4.22 -9.31
N GLN A 95 -0.56 -4.72 -10.32
CA GLN A 95 -1.91 -5.27 -10.17
C GLN A 95 -1.89 -6.54 -9.30
N ASP A 96 -0.93 -7.44 -9.52
CA ASP A 96 -0.79 -8.66 -8.71
C ASP A 96 -0.53 -8.33 -7.22
N TRP A 97 0.32 -7.33 -6.94
CA TRP A 97 0.55 -6.85 -5.59
C TRP A 97 -0.71 -6.24 -4.97
N GLY A 98 -1.41 -5.36 -5.71
CA GLY A 98 -2.68 -4.80 -5.26
C GLY A 98 -3.71 -5.88 -4.92
N TRP A 99 -3.75 -6.97 -5.71
CA TRP A 99 -4.69 -8.07 -5.49
C TRP A 99 -4.34 -8.88 -4.23
N ARG A 100 -3.04 -9.10 -3.98
CA ARG A 100 -2.58 -9.74 -2.74
C ARG A 100 -2.97 -8.90 -1.51
N ILE A 101 -2.80 -7.57 -1.58
CA ILE A 101 -3.19 -6.65 -0.51
C ILE A 101 -4.71 -6.69 -0.28
N PHE A 102 -5.52 -6.62 -1.34
CA PHE A 102 -6.97 -6.72 -1.21
C PHE A 102 -7.43 -8.04 -0.58
N ARG A 103 -6.82 -9.17 -0.99
CA ARG A 103 -7.12 -10.47 -0.38
C ARG A 103 -6.76 -10.50 1.11
N ALA A 104 -5.69 -9.82 1.51
CA ALA A 104 -5.31 -9.68 2.92
C ALA A 104 -6.35 -8.86 3.71
N PHE A 105 -6.80 -7.71 3.18
CA PHE A 105 -7.91 -6.96 3.77
C PHE A 105 -9.18 -7.80 3.90
N ASN A 106 -9.56 -8.53 2.85
CA ASN A 106 -10.73 -9.40 2.88
C ASN A 106 -10.63 -10.55 3.89
N LYS A 107 -9.41 -11.04 4.15
CA LYS A 107 -9.18 -12.13 5.10
C LYS A 107 -9.12 -11.68 6.55
N TYR A 108 -8.47 -10.55 6.83
CA TYR A 108 -8.12 -10.16 8.20
C TYR A 108 -8.92 -8.96 8.73
N CYS A 109 -9.55 -8.18 7.85
CA CYS A 109 -10.24 -6.95 8.21
C CYS A 109 -11.76 -6.99 7.96
N LYS A 110 -12.28 -7.97 7.21
CA LYS A 110 -13.72 -8.06 6.91
C LYS A 110 -14.53 -8.46 8.14
N VAL A 111 -15.65 -7.77 8.36
CA VAL A 111 -16.61 -8.07 9.43
C VAL A 111 -17.81 -8.83 8.82
N GLU A 112 -18.23 -9.92 9.46
CA GLU A 112 -19.26 -10.83 8.93
C GLU A 112 -20.62 -10.15 8.73
N SER A 113 -21.02 -9.28 9.66
CA SER A 113 -22.27 -8.52 9.57
C SER A 113 -22.23 -7.36 8.56
N GLY A 114 -21.05 -7.05 8.01
CA GLY A 114 -20.83 -5.98 7.04
C GLY A 114 -19.73 -5.01 7.45
N GLY A 115 -19.04 -4.49 6.45
CA GLY A 115 -17.93 -3.55 6.62
C GLY A 115 -16.57 -4.22 6.83
N TYR A 116 -15.58 -3.37 7.10
CA TYR A 116 -14.20 -3.72 7.39
C TYR A 116 -13.75 -2.98 8.65
N THR A 117 -12.72 -3.47 9.33
CA THR A 117 -12.18 -2.83 10.53
C THR A 117 -10.67 -2.75 10.46
N SER A 118 -10.12 -1.66 10.98
CA SER A 118 -8.72 -1.57 11.34
C SER A 118 -8.35 -2.68 12.33
N ILE A 119 -7.08 -3.09 12.34
CA ILE A 119 -6.55 -4.15 13.20
C ILE A 119 -5.33 -3.64 13.98
N ASN A 120 -5.12 -4.14 15.20
CA ASN A 120 -4.01 -3.70 16.07
C ASN A 120 -2.70 -4.45 15.84
N ASN A 121 -2.71 -5.59 15.12
CA ASN A 121 -1.52 -6.42 14.99
C ASN A 121 -1.43 -7.14 13.64
N VAL A 122 -0.73 -6.55 12.68
CA VAL A 122 -0.40 -7.18 11.39
C VAL A 122 0.56 -8.36 11.50
N ARG A 123 1.22 -8.53 12.66
CA ARG A 123 2.20 -9.60 12.89
C ARG A 123 1.58 -10.93 13.30
N SER A 124 0.26 -11.01 13.50
CA SER A 124 -0.41 -12.23 13.93
C SER A 124 -1.64 -12.52 13.08
N THR A 125 -1.61 -13.65 12.37
CA THR A 125 -2.78 -14.16 11.62
C THR A 125 -3.85 -14.75 12.53
N LEU A 126 -3.48 -15.17 13.75
CA LEU A 126 -4.38 -15.74 14.74
C LEU A 126 -5.05 -14.66 15.61
N PHE A 127 -4.33 -13.59 15.92
CA PHE A 127 -4.79 -12.52 16.81
C PHE A 127 -4.55 -11.13 16.20
N PRO A 128 -5.24 -10.77 15.09
CA PRO A 128 -5.10 -9.46 14.46
C PRO A 128 -5.66 -8.31 15.33
N ARG A 129 -6.56 -8.63 16.28
CA ARG A 129 -7.16 -7.69 17.26
C ARG A 129 -7.88 -6.51 16.58
N PRO A 130 -9.11 -6.73 16.06
CA PRO A 130 -9.96 -5.69 15.50
C PRO A 130 -10.10 -4.46 16.40
N ARG A 131 -10.23 -3.27 15.80
CA ARG A 131 -10.39 -1.98 16.50
C ARG A 131 -11.81 -1.43 16.50
N ASP A 132 -12.74 -2.08 15.79
CA ASP A 132 -14.13 -1.63 15.62
C ASP A 132 -14.20 -0.21 15.02
N MET A 133 -13.41 0.03 13.98
CA MET A 133 -13.36 1.30 13.25
C MET A 133 -13.13 1.03 11.77
N MET A 134 -14.01 1.58 10.92
CA MET A 134 -13.81 1.65 9.48
C MET A 134 -13.58 3.10 9.10
N GLU A 135 -12.32 3.45 8.87
CA GLU A 135 -11.96 4.82 8.49
C GLU A 135 -12.58 5.18 7.14
N SER A 136 -13.02 6.44 7.00
CA SER A 136 -13.71 6.91 5.79
C SER A 136 -12.86 6.72 4.52
N PHE A 137 -11.55 6.90 4.62
CA PHE A 137 -10.60 6.72 3.53
C PHE A 137 -10.50 5.29 3.01
N PHE A 138 -10.94 4.28 3.76
CA PHE A 138 -10.98 2.92 3.22
C PHE A 138 -11.91 2.85 2.00
N LEU A 139 -13.08 3.46 2.09
CA LEU A 139 -14.03 3.53 0.97
C LEU A 139 -13.60 4.59 -0.04
N ALA A 140 -13.20 5.77 0.43
CA ALA A 140 -12.93 6.91 -0.43
C ALA A 140 -11.62 6.77 -1.23
N GLU A 141 -10.63 6.03 -0.73
CA GLU A 141 -9.29 5.98 -1.30
C GLU A 141 -8.86 4.54 -1.56
N THR A 142 -8.77 3.70 -0.53
CA THR A 142 -8.23 2.34 -0.64
C THR A 142 -8.99 1.52 -1.69
N LEU A 143 -10.32 1.49 -1.61
CA LEU A 143 -11.15 0.81 -2.60
C LEU A 143 -11.20 1.54 -3.95
N LYS A 144 -11.10 2.87 -3.97
CA LYS A 144 -11.06 3.66 -5.22
C LYS A 144 -9.81 3.32 -6.03
N TYR A 145 -8.63 3.34 -5.42
CA TYR A 145 -7.38 3.02 -6.10
C TYR A 145 -7.30 1.54 -6.51
N LEU A 146 -7.84 0.62 -5.70
CA LEU A 146 -8.03 -0.76 -6.14
C LEU A 146 -8.93 -0.86 -7.38
N TYR A 147 -10.07 -0.16 -7.38
CA TYR A 147 -10.97 -0.16 -8.53
C TYR A 147 -10.29 0.40 -9.78
N LEU A 148 -9.59 1.53 -9.68
CA LEU A 148 -8.84 2.11 -10.79
C LEU A 148 -7.75 1.16 -11.28
N LEU A 149 -6.95 0.59 -10.38
CA LEU A 149 -5.85 -0.33 -10.69
C LEU A 149 -6.29 -1.55 -11.53
N PHE A 150 -7.53 -2.02 -11.38
CA PHE A 150 -8.03 -3.21 -12.10
C PHE A 150 -9.04 -2.91 -13.21
N ASN A 151 -9.55 -1.70 -13.30
CA ASN A 151 -10.55 -1.34 -14.29
C ASN A 151 -9.96 -0.38 -15.34
N GLU A 152 -9.70 -0.92 -16.54
CA GLU A 152 -9.11 -0.17 -17.65
C GLU A 152 -10.02 0.97 -18.13
N GLU A 153 -11.33 0.77 -18.18
CA GLU A 153 -12.29 1.83 -18.55
C GLU A 153 -12.26 2.99 -17.57
N ALA A 154 -12.25 2.69 -16.26
CA ALA A 154 -12.17 3.69 -15.21
C ALA A 154 -10.82 4.42 -15.23
N THR A 155 -9.71 3.69 -15.42
CA THR A 155 -8.38 4.29 -15.58
C THR A 155 -8.32 5.25 -16.75
N ASN A 156 -8.94 4.92 -17.88
CA ASN A 156 -9.00 5.81 -19.06
C ASN A 156 -9.92 7.02 -18.83
N LEU A 157 -11.01 6.84 -18.09
CA LEU A 157 -11.95 7.91 -17.76
C LEU A 157 -11.34 8.94 -16.80
N TYR A 158 -10.63 8.47 -15.77
CA TYR A 158 -10.02 9.27 -14.70
C TYR A 158 -8.49 9.30 -14.81
N SER A 159 -7.98 9.33 -16.03
CA SER A 159 -6.53 9.36 -16.31
C SER A 159 -5.88 10.62 -15.71
N PRO A 160 -4.65 10.51 -15.18
CA PRO A 160 -3.84 11.66 -14.75
C PRO A 160 -3.58 12.74 -15.81
N ASP A 161 -3.80 12.42 -17.10
CA ASP A 161 -3.71 13.42 -18.17
C ASP A 161 -4.94 14.37 -18.20
N LYS A 162 -6.02 13.99 -17.52
CA LYS A 162 -7.29 14.75 -17.46
C LYS A 162 -7.57 15.37 -16.10
N PHE A 163 -7.15 14.71 -15.02
CA PHE A 163 -7.47 15.07 -13.63
C PHE A 163 -6.24 15.01 -12.73
#